data_AF-A0A286DRN3-F1
#
_entry.id   AF-A0A286DRN3-F1
#
_cell.length_a   1.000
_cell.length_b   1.000
_cell.length_c   1.000
_cell.angle_alpha   90.00
_cell.angle_beta   90.00
_cell.angle_gamma   90.00
#
_symmetry.space_group_name_H-M   'P 1'
#
loop_
_entity.id
_entity.type
_entity.pdbx_description
1 polymer ?
#
loop_
_entity_poly.entity_id
_entity_poly.type
_entity_poly.pdbx_seq_one_letter_code
_entity_poly.pdbx_strand_id
1 'polypeptide(L)'
;MNTTVTTLPIIGNDGMDSLVTPWCHHFQLAHPGIQFACTMEGSSTAIMALAANASWVAPISRSPWQYELDAFVKVKGYAPTCIHVGYTGHGPRANAKSPPALYVNHRNPLPGLTMPQVRALFARGNPQGEISLWSQLGLKGEYQYRRIHLYGLRDDGKYATAFRHLHLQNHPYPPHYEPLPDRQSVLEAVANDPFGLGAVGWFNAVDYQKQARIVALAADDSDEFVLPDLTQVRQGKYPLSSYVSLYFDLPPGRKLNPQLKEWLAFTLSSEGQAIVSAQTHSAEGYIPLETAQLDMQRQRLAQW
;
A
#
# COMPACT_ATOMS: atom_id res chain seq x y z
N MET A 1 -34.12 1.11 32.43
CA MET A 1 -33.50 2.29 31.78
C MET A 1 -33.25 1.92 30.33
N ASN A 2 -33.83 2.64 29.36
CA ASN A 2 -33.53 2.42 27.95
C ASN A 2 -32.10 2.90 27.69
N THR A 3 -31.13 1.99 27.67
CA THR A 3 -29.78 2.27 27.19
C THR A 3 -29.89 2.66 25.72
N THR A 4 -29.63 3.93 25.43
CA THR A 4 -29.64 4.45 24.06
C THR A 4 -28.45 3.82 23.34
N VAL A 5 -28.72 2.96 22.36
CA VAL A 5 -27.68 2.32 21.56
C VAL A 5 -27.17 3.34 20.54
N THR A 6 -25.86 3.57 20.51
CA THR A 6 -25.22 4.43 19.51
C THR A 6 -24.68 3.57 18.38
N THR A 7 -25.12 3.84 17.15
CA THR A 7 -24.60 3.16 15.95
C THR A 7 -23.48 3.97 15.32
N LEU A 8 -22.29 3.37 15.17
CA LEU A 8 -21.12 3.96 14.53
C LEU A 8 -20.91 3.36 13.13
N PRO A 9 -21.04 4.14 12.04
CA PRO A 9 -20.80 3.63 10.70
C PRO A 9 -19.29 3.53 10.40
N ILE A 10 -18.86 2.45 9.76
CA ILE A 10 -17.49 2.27 9.25
C ILE A 10 -17.57 1.93 7.77
N ILE A 11 -16.94 2.73 6.91
CA ILE A 11 -17.03 2.59 5.45
C ILE A 11 -15.61 2.54 4.90
N GLY A 12 -15.28 1.48 4.17
CA GLY A 12 -13.95 1.39 3.56
C GLY A 12 -13.65 0.09 2.83
N ASN A 13 -12.40 -0.35 2.91
CA ASN A 13 -11.88 -1.43 2.09
C ASN A 13 -12.50 -2.81 2.39
N ASP A 14 -13.11 -3.41 1.37
CA ASP A 14 -13.57 -4.80 1.29
C ASP A 14 -12.63 -5.84 1.92
N GLY A 15 -11.33 -5.85 1.57
CA GLY A 15 -10.38 -6.81 2.15
C GLY A 15 -10.22 -6.69 3.67
N MET A 16 -10.42 -5.49 4.22
CA MET A 16 -10.23 -5.21 5.64
C MET A 16 -11.39 -5.66 6.53
N ASP A 17 -12.48 -6.20 5.97
CA ASP A 17 -13.60 -6.72 6.78
C ASP A 17 -13.13 -7.77 7.81
N SER A 18 -12.18 -8.61 7.39
CA SER A 18 -11.49 -9.61 8.22
C SER A 18 -10.73 -9.04 9.44
N LEU A 19 -10.48 -7.74 9.47
CA LEU A 19 -9.88 -7.02 10.60
C LEU A 19 -10.92 -6.20 11.36
N VAL A 20 -11.72 -5.41 10.62
CA VAL A 20 -12.66 -4.45 11.18
C VAL A 20 -13.76 -5.15 11.96
N THR A 21 -14.36 -6.20 11.41
CA THR A 21 -15.48 -6.90 12.05
C THR A 21 -15.06 -7.53 13.39
N PRO A 22 -13.92 -8.26 13.49
CA PRO A 22 -13.41 -8.72 14.77
C PRO A 22 -13.06 -7.61 15.76
N TRP A 23 -12.48 -6.49 15.31
CA TRP A 23 -12.19 -5.37 16.19
C TRP A 23 -13.45 -4.75 16.77
N CYS A 24 -14.46 -4.52 15.93
CA CYS A 24 -15.77 -4.03 16.33
C CYS A 24 -16.41 -4.96 17.36
N HIS A 25 -16.47 -6.26 17.08
CA HIS A 25 -17.05 -7.24 17.99
C HIS A 25 -16.37 -7.23 19.36
N HIS A 26 -15.03 -7.23 19.39
CA HIS A 26 -14.30 -7.20 20.65
C HIS A 26 -14.55 -5.91 21.45
N PHE A 27 -14.62 -4.76 20.76
CA PHE A 27 -14.93 -3.49 21.42
C PHE A 27 -16.35 -3.46 21.99
N GLN A 28 -17.33 -4.07 21.30
CA GLN A 28 -18.71 -4.17 21.79
C GLN A 28 -18.86 -4.99 23.07
N LEU A 29 -17.97 -5.97 23.32
CA LEU A 29 -17.99 -6.74 24.57
C LEU A 29 -17.73 -5.85 25.80
N ALA A 30 -16.84 -4.86 25.66
CA ALA A 30 -16.58 -3.86 26.70
C ALA A 30 -17.62 -2.73 26.70
N HIS A 31 -18.26 -2.46 25.55
CA HIS A 31 -19.15 -1.34 25.34
C HIS A 31 -20.51 -1.77 24.74
N PRO A 32 -21.40 -2.41 25.53
CA PRO A 32 -22.66 -2.97 25.01
C PRO A 32 -23.66 -1.91 24.51
N GLY A 33 -23.43 -0.62 24.81
CA GLY A 33 -24.21 0.50 24.28
C GLY A 33 -23.81 0.93 22.86
N ILE A 34 -22.79 0.31 22.26
CA ILE A 34 -22.28 0.65 20.93
C ILE A 34 -22.63 -0.46 19.94
N GLN A 35 -23.13 -0.05 18.77
CA GLN A 35 -23.25 -0.90 17.59
C GLN A 35 -22.41 -0.36 16.44
N PHE A 36 -21.93 -1.25 15.58
CA PHE A 36 -21.19 -0.87 14.39
C PHE A 36 -22.00 -1.23 13.14
N ALA A 37 -22.00 -0.34 12.17
CA ALA A 37 -22.56 -0.58 10.84
C ALA A 37 -21.42 -0.51 9.82
N CYS A 38 -20.91 -1.68 9.41
CA CYS A 38 -19.78 -1.77 8.49
C CYS A 38 -20.26 -1.90 7.03
N THR A 39 -19.75 -1.04 6.14
CA THR A 39 -19.94 -1.13 4.69
C THR A 39 -18.57 -1.19 4.02
N MET A 40 -18.10 -2.40 3.76
CA MET A 40 -16.75 -2.68 3.26
C MET A 40 -16.79 -2.94 1.75
N GLU A 41 -16.94 -1.88 0.95
CA GLU A 41 -17.13 -1.97 -0.52
C GLU A 41 -15.93 -1.45 -1.33
N GLY A 42 -14.83 -1.10 -0.66
CA GLY A 42 -13.59 -0.70 -1.30
C GLY A 42 -13.03 0.62 -0.76
N SER A 43 -11.72 0.79 -0.92
CA SER A 43 -10.99 1.97 -0.43
C SER A 43 -11.50 3.29 -1.03
N SER A 44 -12.08 3.25 -2.23
CA SER A 44 -12.43 4.46 -3.00
C SER A 44 -13.62 5.25 -2.47
N THR A 45 -14.43 4.63 -1.60
CA THR A 45 -15.57 5.30 -0.95
C THR A 45 -15.20 5.85 0.44
N ALA A 46 -14.08 5.38 1.02
CA ALA A 46 -13.76 5.56 2.43
C ALA A 46 -13.54 7.03 2.83
N ILE A 47 -12.61 7.73 2.15
CA ILE A 47 -12.30 9.14 2.46
C ILE A 47 -13.48 10.05 2.13
N MET A 48 -14.23 9.76 1.07
CA MET A 48 -15.42 10.53 0.69
C MET A 48 -16.52 10.39 1.74
N ALA A 49 -16.75 9.18 2.26
CA ALA A 49 -17.68 8.95 3.35
C ALA A 49 -17.26 9.67 4.64
N LEU A 50 -15.96 9.68 4.96
CA LEU A 50 -15.43 10.44 6.08
C LEU A 50 -15.63 11.96 5.90
N ALA A 51 -15.35 12.48 4.70
CA ALA A 51 -15.58 13.89 4.36
C ALA A 51 -17.06 14.28 4.52
N ALA A 52 -17.98 13.37 4.19
CA ALA A 52 -19.42 13.58 4.31
C ALA A 52 -19.98 13.37 5.74
N ASN A 53 -19.14 13.06 6.73
CA ASN A 53 -19.57 12.59 8.07
C ASN A 53 -20.43 11.31 8.04
N ALA A 54 -20.40 10.55 6.95
CA ALA A 54 -21.12 9.29 6.80
C ALA A 54 -20.37 8.11 7.42
N SER A 55 -19.09 8.30 7.78
CA SER A 55 -18.26 7.29 8.40
C SER A 55 -17.56 7.82 9.65
N TRP A 56 -17.50 7.00 10.68
CA TRP A 56 -16.79 7.27 11.92
C TRP A 56 -15.27 7.07 11.75
N VAL A 57 -14.90 6.01 11.04
CA VAL A 57 -13.52 5.67 10.66
C VAL A 57 -13.56 5.11 9.24
N ALA A 58 -12.56 5.45 8.44
CA ALA A 58 -12.37 5.01 7.07
C ALA A 58 -11.15 4.06 6.96
N PRO A 59 -11.36 2.73 6.97
CA PRO A 59 -10.28 1.75 6.80
C PRO A 59 -9.82 1.65 5.34
N ILE A 60 -8.51 1.76 5.11
CA ILE A 60 -7.89 1.77 3.78
C ILE A 60 -6.61 0.94 3.79
N SER A 61 -6.43 0.06 2.81
CA SER A 61 -5.27 -0.84 2.62
C SER A 61 -4.32 -0.35 1.50
N ARG A 62 -4.46 0.90 1.10
CA ARG A 62 -3.60 1.62 0.16
C ARG A 62 -3.45 3.07 0.62
N SER A 63 -2.54 3.82 0.03
CA SER A 63 -2.62 5.28 0.17
C SER A 63 -3.92 5.81 -0.45
N PRO A 64 -4.58 6.80 0.17
CA PRO A 64 -5.60 7.60 -0.49
C PRO A 64 -5.09 8.15 -1.82
N TRP A 65 -5.95 8.19 -2.83
CA TRP A 65 -5.66 8.92 -4.05
C TRP A 65 -5.70 10.43 -3.77
N GLN A 66 -4.91 11.19 -4.51
CA GLN A 66 -4.81 12.64 -4.30
C GLN A 66 -6.17 13.33 -4.38
N TYR A 67 -6.99 12.96 -5.36
CA TYR A 67 -8.33 13.54 -5.51
C TYR A 67 -9.27 13.23 -4.33
N GLU A 68 -9.05 12.12 -3.62
CA GLU A 68 -9.82 11.77 -2.41
C GLU A 68 -9.44 12.70 -1.25
N LEU A 69 -8.12 12.92 -1.08
CA LEU A 69 -7.59 13.86 -0.09
C LEU A 69 -8.03 15.29 -0.40
N ASP A 70 -7.95 15.72 -1.66
CA ASP A 70 -8.38 17.05 -2.10
C ASP A 70 -9.87 17.26 -1.85
N ALA A 71 -10.70 16.23 -2.10
CA ALA A 71 -12.12 16.29 -1.80
C ALA A 71 -12.40 16.41 -0.31
N PHE A 72 -11.69 15.67 0.55
CA PHE A 72 -11.79 15.82 2.00
C PHE A 72 -11.40 17.24 2.43
N VAL A 73 -10.24 17.74 1.97
CA VAL A 73 -9.76 19.10 2.28
C VAL A 73 -10.75 20.16 1.82
N LYS A 74 -11.35 19.99 0.64
CA LYS A 74 -12.37 20.92 0.11
C LYS A 74 -13.60 21.02 1.01
N VAL A 75 -14.01 19.92 1.63
CA VAL A 75 -15.19 19.87 2.51
C VAL A 75 -14.85 20.31 3.94
N LYS A 76 -13.70 19.89 4.45
CA LYS A 76 -13.34 20.00 5.87
C LYS A 76 -12.41 21.17 6.19
N GLY A 77 -11.64 21.63 5.21
CA GLY A 77 -10.63 22.69 5.36
C GLY A 77 -9.28 22.22 5.92
N TYR A 78 -9.08 20.92 6.09
CA TYR A 78 -7.85 20.29 6.58
C TYR A 78 -7.74 18.84 6.07
N ALA A 79 -6.58 18.21 6.21
CA ALA A 79 -6.35 16.83 5.77
C ALA A 79 -6.90 15.81 6.80
N PRO A 80 -7.36 14.62 6.37
CA PRO A 80 -7.79 13.59 7.30
C PRO A 80 -6.59 13.08 8.11
N THR A 81 -6.81 12.72 9.37
CA THR A 81 -5.77 12.11 10.20
C THR A 81 -5.81 10.59 10.02
N CYS A 82 -4.67 9.92 10.16
CA CYS A 82 -4.61 8.47 10.10
C CYS A 82 -3.70 7.87 11.16
N ILE A 83 -4.01 6.62 11.50
CA ILE A 83 -3.13 5.73 12.24
C ILE A 83 -2.88 4.48 11.41
N HIS A 84 -1.64 4.00 11.42
CA HIS A 84 -1.29 2.74 10.77
C HIS A 84 -1.42 1.60 11.77
N VAL A 85 -1.98 0.48 11.34
CA VAL A 85 -2.21 -0.69 12.19
C VAL A 85 -1.52 -1.95 11.68
N GLY A 86 -0.88 -1.87 10.52
CA GLY A 86 -0.13 -2.96 9.92
C GLY A 86 0.32 -2.63 8.50
N TYR A 87 0.86 -3.63 7.81
CA TYR A 87 1.16 -3.58 6.39
C TYR A 87 0.25 -4.55 5.62
N THR A 88 0.02 -4.24 4.36
CA THR A 88 -0.65 -5.13 3.44
C THR A 88 0.34 -6.13 2.87
N GLY A 89 0.02 -7.42 2.98
CA GLY A 89 0.56 -8.53 2.20
C GLY A 89 2.08 -8.73 2.22
N HIS A 90 2.49 -9.96 1.97
CA HIS A 90 3.87 -10.31 1.62
C HIS A 90 3.85 -11.36 0.54
N GLY A 91 4.96 -11.53 -0.15
CA GLY A 91 5.04 -12.53 -1.20
C GLY A 91 6.41 -12.64 -1.83
N PRO A 92 6.56 -13.60 -2.74
CA PRO A 92 5.50 -14.44 -3.32
C PRO A 92 4.96 -15.52 -2.37
N ARG A 93 3.63 -15.77 -2.42
CA ARG A 93 2.93 -16.82 -1.65
C ARG A 93 2.00 -17.61 -2.58
N ALA A 94 1.91 -18.91 -2.38
CA ALA A 94 0.97 -19.75 -3.14
C ALA A 94 -0.48 -19.32 -2.86
N ASN A 95 -1.30 -19.22 -3.91
CA ASN A 95 -2.72 -18.86 -3.85
C ASN A 95 -3.02 -17.50 -3.19
N ALA A 96 -2.05 -16.58 -3.14
CA ALA A 96 -2.25 -15.25 -2.59
C ALA A 96 -1.56 -14.19 -3.47
N LYS A 97 -2.03 -12.94 -3.34
CA LYS A 97 -1.41 -11.82 -4.06
C LYS A 97 -0.09 -11.45 -3.40
N SER A 98 0.90 -11.17 -4.22
CA SER A 98 2.16 -10.53 -3.82
C SER A 98 1.98 -9.01 -3.82
N PRO A 99 2.68 -8.28 -2.92
CA PRO A 99 2.68 -6.82 -2.93
C PRO A 99 3.12 -6.24 -4.27
N PRO A 100 2.81 -4.96 -4.54
CA PRO A 100 3.33 -4.25 -5.69
C PRO A 100 4.85 -4.42 -5.83
N ALA A 101 5.31 -4.73 -7.05
CA ALA A 101 6.70 -5.06 -7.31
C ALA A 101 7.11 -4.74 -8.74
N LEU A 102 8.43 -4.68 -8.95
CA LEU A 102 9.04 -4.63 -10.27
C LEU A 102 9.50 -6.01 -10.69
N TYR A 103 9.37 -6.33 -11.97
CA TYR A 103 9.69 -7.63 -12.55
C TYR A 103 10.62 -7.50 -13.72
N VAL A 104 11.58 -8.40 -13.81
CA VAL A 104 12.43 -8.60 -14.99
C VAL A 104 12.33 -10.05 -15.44
N ASN A 105 12.76 -10.31 -16.67
CA ASN A 105 12.94 -11.68 -17.14
C ASN A 105 13.78 -12.49 -16.16
N HIS A 106 13.49 -13.78 -15.97
CA HIS A 106 14.20 -14.63 -15.02
C HIS A 106 15.72 -14.70 -15.30
N ARG A 107 16.13 -14.53 -16.57
CA ARG A 107 17.55 -14.52 -16.97
C ARG A 107 18.25 -13.17 -16.80
N ASN A 108 17.51 -12.11 -16.52
CA ASN A 108 18.10 -10.78 -16.36
C ASN A 108 18.99 -10.76 -15.11
N PRO A 109 20.25 -10.28 -15.18
CA PRO A 109 21.20 -10.35 -14.06
C PRO A 109 21.11 -9.18 -13.07
N LEU A 110 20.15 -8.25 -13.21
CA LEU A 110 20.02 -7.07 -12.35
C LEU A 110 19.87 -7.43 -10.86
N PRO A 111 20.79 -7.03 -9.95
CA PRO A 111 20.68 -7.40 -8.54
C PRO A 111 19.49 -6.73 -7.84
N GLY A 112 19.23 -5.46 -8.14
CA GLY A 112 18.17 -4.67 -7.54
C GLY A 112 18.09 -3.27 -8.12
N LEU A 113 17.15 -2.46 -7.61
CA LEU A 113 17.00 -1.04 -7.93
C LEU A 113 16.78 -0.22 -6.67
N THR A 114 17.37 0.96 -6.61
CA THR A 114 17.05 1.96 -5.59
C THR A 114 15.81 2.74 -6.02
N MET A 115 15.00 3.26 -5.10
CA MET A 115 13.85 4.08 -5.49
C MET A 115 14.21 5.33 -6.32
N PRO A 116 15.37 5.98 -6.12
CA PRO A 116 15.89 6.97 -7.07
C PRO A 116 16.06 6.42 -8.50
N GLN A 117 16.62 5.21 -8.66
CA GLN A 117 16.75 4.57 -9.98
C GLN A 117 15.38 4.21 -10.58
N VAL A 118 14.44 3.71 -9.76
CA VAL A 118 13.06 3.45 -10.19
C VAL A 118 12.41 4.73 -10.72
N ARG A 119 12.61 5.86 -10.02
CA ARG A 119 12.14 7.17 -10.47
C ARG A 119 12.79 7.55 -11.80
N ALA A 120 14.10 7.40 -11.93
CA ALA A 120 14.81 7.72 -13.18
C ALA A 120 14.39 6.84 -14.37
N LEU A 121 13.91 5.62 -14.12
CA LEU A 121 13.37 4.73 -15.16
C LEU A 121 11.96 5.15 -15.61
N PHE A 122 11.06 5.41 -14.65
CA PHE A 122 9.63 5.57 -14.94
C PHE A 122 9.14 7.03 -14.98
N ALA A 123 9.94 8.02 -14.58
CA ALA A 123 9.54 9.42 -14.54
C ALA A 123 10.21 10.23 -15.66
N ARG A 124 9.40 10.68 -16.63
CA ARG A 124 9.84 11.63 -17.65
C ARG A 124 10.11 13.00 -17.01
N GLY A 125 11.24 13.60 -17.39
CA GLY A 125 11.70 14.87 -16.85
C GLY A 125 12.17 14.76 -15.41
N ASN A 126 12.62 13.57 -14.97
CA ASN A 126 13.22 13.39 -13.65
C ASN A 126 14.41 14.37 -13.50
N PRO A 127 14.42 15.24 -12.48
CA PRO A 127 15.51 16.23 -12.29
C PRO A 127 16.90 15.60 -12.14
N GLN A 128 16.98 14.37 -11.66
CA GLN A 128 18.24 13.62 -11.50
C GLN A 128 18.68 12.87 -12.76
N GLY A 129 17.96 13.03 -13.87
CA GLY A 129 18.20 12.35 -15.14
C GLY A 129 17.34 11.10 -15.34
N GLU A 130 17.25 10.67 -16.60
CA GLU A 130 16.49 9.49 -17.01
C GLU A 130 17.41 8.31 -17.32
N ILE A 131 16.96 7.11 -16.97
CA ILE A 131 17.61 5.85 -17.30
C ILE A 131 16.82 5.17 -18.42
N SER A 132 17.50 4.84 -19.51
CA SER A 132 16.90 4.16 -20.67
C SER A 132 17.71 2.99 -21.20
N LEU A 133 18.98 2.84 -20.76
CA LEU A 133 19.88 1.76 -21.14
C LEU A 133 20.29 0.94 -19.92
N TRP A 134 20.42 -0.38 -20.10
CA TRP A 134 20.83 -1.28 -19.03
C TRP A 134 22.26 -1.02 -18.52
N SER A 135 23.16 -0.44 -19.32
CA SER A 135 24.51 -0.04 -18.88
C SER A 135 24.51 1.05 -17.81
N GLN A 136 23.48 1.91 -17.76
CA GLN A 136 23.32 2.92 -16.72
C GLN A 136 22.99 2.28 -15.35
N LEU A 137 22.53 1.02 -15.36
CA LEU A 137 22.32 0.20 -14.16
C LEU A 137 23.48 -0.78 -13.91
N GLY A 138 24.60 -0.60 -14.61
CA GLY A 138 25.81 -1.40 -14.44
C GLY A 138 25.81 -2.75 -15.17
N LEU A 139 24.78 -3.07 -15.96
CA LEU A 139 24.78 -4.32 -16.74
C LEU A 139 25.75 -4.23 -17.93
N LYS A 140 26.37 -5.37 -18.26
CA LYS A 140 27.43 -5.50 -19.27
C LYS A 140 27.06 -6.56 -20.32
N GLY A 141 27.96 -6.81 -21.27
CA GLY A 141 27.80 -7.85 -22.28
C GLY A 141 26.61 -7.57 -23.19
N GLU A 142 25.73 -8.56 -23.36
CA GLU A 142 24.55 -8.44 -24.25
C GLU A 142 23.58 -7.32 -23.83
N TYR A 143 23.62 -6.87 -22.57
CA TYR A 143 22.78 -5.79 -22.04
C TYR A 143 23.38 -4.39 -22.28
N GLN A 144 24.69 -4.26 -22.52
CA GLN A 144 25.40 -2.97 -22.41
C GLN A 144 24.81 -1.85 -23.26
N TYR A 145 24.39 -2.16 -24.49
CA TYR A 145 23.82 -1.20 -25.44
C TYR A 145 22.33 -1.41 -25.67
N ARG A 146 21.68 -2.19 -24.82
CA ARG A 146 20.24 -2.49 -24.94
C ARG A 146 19.43 -1.46 -24.20
N ARG A 147 18.37 -1.02 -24.86
CA ARG A 147 17.31 -0.24 -24.24
C ARG A 147 16.56 -1.10 -23.23
N ILE A 148 16.09 -0.46 -22.18
CA ILE A 148 15.15 -1.04 -21.23
C ILE A 148 13.75 -0.88 -21.84
N HIS A 149 13.03 -1.97 -22.08
CA HIS A 149 11.64 -1.92 -22.48
C HIS A 149 10.77 -1.88 -21.23
N LEU A 150 10.02 -0.81 -21.04
CA LEU A 150 9.24 -0.58 -19.83
C LEU A 150 7.80 -1.01 -20.05
N TYR A 151 7.32 -1.92 -19.22
CA TYR A 151 5.95 -2.42 -19.24
C TYR A 151 5.20 -2.02 -17.97
N GLY A 152 3.90 -1.80 -18.08
CA GLY A 152 3.05 -1.61 -16.91
C GLY A 152 1.59 -1.40 -17.28
N LEU A 153 0.77 -0.97 -16.32
CA LEU A 153 -0.66 -0.76 -16.53
C LEU A 153 -0.96 0.65 -17.08
N ARG A 154 -2.14 0.82 -17.66
CA ARG A 154 -2.64 2.15 -18.05
C ARG A 154 -2.73 3.09 -16.85
N ASP A 155 -2.33 4.33 -17.06
CA ASP A 155 -2.46 5.43 -16.09
C ASP A 155 -3.90 5.99 -16.12
N ASP A 156 -4.84 5.20 -15.60
CA ASP A 156 -6.29 5.39 -15.76
C ASP A 156 -7.03 5.62 -14.42
N GLY A 157 -6.32 6.06 -13.39
CA GLY A 157 -6.82 6.26 -12.04
C GLY A 157 -6.56 5.10 -11.08
N LYS A 158 -5.94 4.00 -11.54
CA LYS A 158 -5.67 2.81 -10.71
C LYS A 158 -4.20 2.72 -10.28
N TYR A 159 -3.60 1.53 -10.39
CA TYR A 159 -2.27 1.25 -9.84
C TYR A 159 -1.17 2.11 -10.47
N ALA A 160 -1.12 2.24 -11.80
CA ALA A 160 -0.09 3.06 -12.45
C ALA A 160 -0.21 4.53 -12.03
N THR A 161 -1.43 5.07 -11.95
CA THR A 161 -1.67 6.42 -11.41
C THR A 161 -1.17 6.56 -9.97
N ALA A 162 -1.49 5.60 -9.11
CA ALA A 162 -1.03 5.60 -7.73
C ALA A 162 0.51 5.51 -7.65
N PHE A 163 1.13 4.64 -8.44
CA PHE A 163 2.58 4.49 -8.51
C PHE A 163 3.25 5.79 -8.96
N ARG A 164 2.69 6.46 -9.97
CA ARG A 164 3.17 7.75 -10.44
C ARG A 164 3.07 8.83 -9.37
N HIS A 165 1.95 8.93 -8.68
CA HIS A 165 1.74 9.93 -7.64
C HIS A 165 2.66 9.69 -6.43
N LEU A 166 2.76 8.45 -5.96
CA LEU A 166 3.50 8.10 -4.74
C LEU A 166 5.00 8.01 -4.95
N HIS A 167 5.44 7.44 -6.07
CA HIS A 167 6.83 7.06 -6.28
C HIS A 167 7.52 7.84 -7.38
N LEU A 168 6.79 8.57 -8.24
CA LEU A 168 7.37 9.32 -9.36
C LEU A 168 7.20 10.84 -9.23
N GLN A 169 6.83 11.35 -8.05
CA GLN A 169 6.58 12.80 -7.85
C GLN A 169 5.59 13.37 -8.88
N ASN A 170 4.59 12.56 -9.27
CA ASN A 170 3.57 12.92 -10.25
C ASN A 170 4.08 13.13 -11.70
N HIS A 171 5.37 12.95 -11.98
CA HIS A 171 5.94 13.06 -13.32
C HIS A 171 5.36 12.01 -14.27
N PRO A 172 5.04 12.36 -15.54
CA PRO A 172 4.44 11.42 -16.48
C PRO A 172 5.40 10.28 -16.81
N TYR A 173 4.84 9.13 -17.21
CA TYR A 173 5.65 8.02 -17.73
C TYR A 173 6.41 8.43 -19.01
N PRO A 174 7.60 7.84 -19.28
CA PRO A 174 8.36 8.17 -20.47
C PRO A 174 7.68 7.65 -21.74
N PRO A 175 7.97 8.21 -22.93
CA PRO A 175 7.28 7.83 -24.17
C PRO A 175 7.46 6.36 -24.61
N HIS A 176 8.43 5.66 -24.03
CA HIS A 176 8.70 4.24 -24.29
C HIS A 176 8.16 3.30 -23.21
N TYR A 177 7.38 3.84 -22.28
CA TYR A 177 6.54 3.06 -21.41
C TYR A 177 5.37 2.48 -22.22
N GLU A 178 5.23 1.16 -22.19
CA GLU A 178 4.18 0.44 -22.89
C GLU A 178 3.07 0.05 -21.90
N PRO A 179 1.91 0.73 -21.94
CA PRO A 179 0.79 0.41 -21.09
C PRO A 179 -0.01 -0.76 -21.65
N LEU A 180 -0.09 -1.83 -20.86
CA LEU A 180 -0.77 -3.08 -21.17
C LEU A 180 -2.13 -3.15 -20.46
N PRO A 181 -3.08 -3.96 -20.98
CA PRO A 181 -4.47 -3.95 -20.52
C PRO A 181 -4.64 -4.50 -19.09
N ASP A 182 -3.81 -5.44 -18.66
CA ASP A 182 -3.90 -6.08 -17.36
C ASP A 182 -2.53 -6.57 -16.84
N ARG A 183 -2.51 -7.00 -15.57
CA ARG A 183 -1.28 -7.43 -14.87
C ARG A 183 -0.67 -8.68 -15.51
N GLN A 184 -1.50 -9.58 -16.01
CA GLN A 184 -1.05 -10.81 -16.64
C GLN A 184 -0.28 -10.48 -17.92
N SER A 185 -0.81 -9.60 -18.75
CA SER A 185 -0.16 -9.10 -19.97
C SER A 185 1.20 -8.46 -19.69
N VAL A 186 1.33 -7.70 -18.59
CA VAL A 186 2.63 -7.13 -18.17
C VAL A 186 3.65 -8.22 -17.84
N LEU A 187 3.24 -9.23 -17.07
CA LEU A 187 4.13 -10.33 -16.70
C LEU A 187 4.50 -11.20 -17.91
N GLU A 188 3.58 -11.43 -18.83
CA GLU A 188 3.83 -12.14 -20.09
C GLU A 188 4.80 -11.38 -21.00
N ALA A 189 4.67 -10.06 -21.09
CA ALA A 189 5.62 -9.23 -21.83
C ALA A 189 7.04 -9.34 -21.24
N VAL A 190 7.18 -9.19 -19.91
CA VAL A 190 8.47 -9.34 -19.20
C VAL A 190 9.03 -10.76 -19.34
N ALA A 191 8.19 -11.79 -19.27
CA ALA A 191 8.59 -13.18 -19.41
C ALA A 191 9.17 -13.50 -20.81
N ASN A 192 8.69 -12.83 -21.85
CA ASN A 192 9.10 -13.04 -23.24
C ASN A 192 10.15 -12.05 -23.74
N ASP A 193 10.51 -11.04 -22.94
CA ASP A 193 11.51 -10.04 -23.29
C ASP A 193 12.71 -10.05 -22.31
N PRO A 194 13.90 -10.53 -22.73
CA PRO A 194 15.11 -10.50 -21.91
C PRO A 194 15.50 -9.09 -21.43
N PHE A 195 15.09 -8.04 -22.16
CA PHE A 195 15.41 -6.64 -21.87
C PHE A 195 14.23 -5.87 -21.27
N GLY A 196 13.17 -6.57 -20.86
CA GLY A 196 11.96 -6.02 -20.29
C GLY A 196 12.04 -5.77 -18.79
N LEU A 197 11.43 -4.67 -18.34
CA LEU A 197 11.19 -4.33 -16.94
C LEU A 197 9.72 -3.92 -16.77
N GLY A 198 8.98 -4.64 -15.93
CA GLY A 198 7.56 -4.41 -15.69
C GLY A 198 7.27 -3.91 -14.28
N ALA A 199 6.34 -2.96 -14.13
CA ALA A 199 5.78 -2.57 -12.83
C ALA A 199 4.33 -3.06 -12.70
N VAL A 200 4.04 -3.86 -11.67
CA VAL A 200 2.67 -4.30 -11.38
C VAL A 200 2.31 -4.14 -9.92
N GLY A 201 1.03 -3.84 -9.69
CA GLY A 201 0.43 -3.94 -8.37
C GLY A 201 0.16 -5.38 -7.97
N TRP A 202 -0.69 -5.56 -6.97
CA TRP A 202 -1.10 -6.86 -6.44
C TRP A 202 -1.38 -7.94 -7.49
N PHE A 203 -0.58 -9.01 -7.49
CA PHE A 203 -0.67 -10.13 -8.44
C PHE A 203 -0.12 -11.43 -7.84
N ASN A 204 -0.59 -12.60 -8.29
CA ASN A 204 -0.01 -13.88 -7.88
C ASN A 204 1.31 -14.13 -8.61
N ALA A 205 2.42 -13.68 -8.02
CA ALA A 205 3.73 -13.78 -8.65
C ALA A 205 4.25 -15.23 -8.76
N VAL A 206 3.71 -16.18 -7.98
CA VAL A 206 4.13 -17.59 -8.00
C VAL A 206 3.97 -18.21 -9.38
N ASP A 207 2.91 -17.83 -10.11
CA ASP A 207 2.56 -18.41 -11.41
C ASP A 207 3.61 -18.08 -12.51
N TYR A 208 4.43 -17.05 -12.31
CA TYR A 208 5.41 -16.56 -13.28
C TYR A 208 6.87 -16.72 -12.84
N GLN A 209 7.16 -17.27 -11.65
CA GLN A 209 8.52 -17.31 -11.07
C GLN A 209 9.57 -17.98 -11.96
N LYS A 210 9.15 -18.89 -12.83
CA LYS A 210 10.04 -19.61 -13.76
C LYS A 210 10.42 -18.76 -14.99
N GLN A 211 9.64 -17.73 -15.31
CA GLN A 211 9.84 -16.89 -16.50
C GLN A 211 10.19 -15.44 -16.17
N ALA A 212 9.70 -14.92 -15.05
CA ALA A 212 9.99 -13.60 -14.52
C ALA A 212 10.33 -13.68 -13.03
N ARG A 213 11.12 -12.72 -12.54
CA ARG A 213 11.46 -12.61 -11.12
C ARG A 213 11.26 -11.19 -10.62
N ILE A 214 10.97 -11.08 -9.33
CA ILE A 214 10.89 -9.79 -8.64
C ILE A 214 12.30 -9.19 -8.58
N VAL A 215 12.38 -7.88 -8.84
CA VAL A 215 13.57 -7.07 -8.60
C VAL A 215 13.56 -6.63 -7.14
N ALA A 216 14.64 -6.91 -6.42
CA ALA A 216 14.82 -6.42 -5.06
C ALA A 216 14.97 -4.89 -5.06
N LEU A 217 14.40 -4.23 -4.07
CA LEU A 217 14.34 -2.77 -4.01
C LEU A 217 15.02 -2.24 -2.75
N ALA A 218 15.67 -1.09 -2.87
CA ALA A 218 16.24 -0.34 -1.76
C ALA A 218 15.60 1.06 -1.72
N ALA A 219 15.45 1.63 -0.52
CA ALA A 219 14.89 2.98 -0.39
C ALA A 219 15.87 4.00 -1.00
N ASP A 220 17.13 3.98 -0.58
CA ASP A 220 18.20 4.83 -1.11
C ASP A 220 19.46 4.02 -1.46
N ASP A 221 20.48 4.69 -2.02
CA ASP A 221 21.73 4.07 -2.50
C ASP A 221 22.58 3.43 -1.38
N SER A 222 22.35 3.79 -0.12
CA SER A 222 23.02 3.21 1.04
C SER A 222 22.31 2.01 1.66
N ASP A 223 21.07 1.73 1.22
CA ASP A 223 20.25 0.68 1.81
C ASP A 223 20.44 -0.67 1.11
N GLU A 224 20.14 -1.74 1.85
CA GLU A 224 20.15 -3.10 1.31
C GLU A 224 18.98 -3.31 0.34
N PHE A 225 19.24 -4.02 -0.76
CA PHE A 225 18.17 -4.48 -1.65
C PHE A 225 17.36 -5.59 -0.99
N VAL A 226 16.06 -5.35 -0.83
CA VAL A 226 15.15 -6.28 -0.16
C VAL A 226 14.01 -6.73 -1.07
N LEU A 227 13.56 -7.96 -0.88
CA LEU A 227 12.36 -8.51 -1.51
C LEU A 227 11.12 -8.22 -0.64
N PRO A 228 9.90 -8.31 -1.20
CA PRO A 228 8.65 -8.13 -0.45
C PRO A 228 8.30 -9.33 0.45
N ASP A 229 9.29 -9.93 1.11
CA ASP A 229 9.06 -11.04 2.04
C ASP A 229 8.47 -10.55 3.38
N LEU A 230 7.95 -11.49 4.17
CA LEU A 230 7.28 -11.21 5.44
C LEU A 230 8.15 -10.37 6.38
N THR A 231 9.43 -10.70 6.50
CA THR A 231 10.35 -10.03 7.43
C THR A 231 10.57 -8.58 7.00
N GLN A 232 10.88 -8.37 5.71
CA GLN A 232 11.21 -7.06 5.18
C GLN A 232 9.99 -6.13 5.14
N VAL A 233 8.81 -6.66 4.79
CA VAL A 233 7.55 -5.89 4.85
C VAL A 233 7.20 -5.55 6.30
N ARG A 234 7.31 -6.51 7.23
CA ARG A 234 7.03 -6.27 8.66
C ARG A 234 7.91 -5.16 9.24
N GLN A 235 9.20 -5.16 8.88
CA GLN A 235 10.16 -4.12 9.29
C GLN A 235 9.93 -2.78 8.58
N GLY A 236 9.02 -2.70 7.60
CA GLY A 236 8.79 -1.50 6.81
C GLY A 236 9.94 -1.17 5.86
N LYS A 237 10.80 -2.14 5.53
CA LYS A 237 11.99 -1.94 4.69
C LYS A 237 11.68 -2.05 3.21
N TYR A 238 10.68 -2.84 2.81
CA TYR A 238 10.33 -2.96 1.40
C TYR A 238 9.64 -1.68 0.88
N PRO A 239 10.23 -0.93 -0.08
CA PRO A 239 9.79 0.44 -0.40
C PRO A 239 8.41 0.59 -1.02
N LEU A 240 7.85 -0.47 -1.61
CA LEU A 240 6.51 -0.45 -2.22
C LEU A 240 5.42 -1.03 -1.31
N SER A 241 5.76 -1.33 -0.05
CA SER A 241 4.79 -1.77 0.95
C SER A 241 3.72 -0.70 1.16
N SER A 242 2.47 -1.12 1.32
CA SER A 242 1.36 -0.24 1.69
C SER A 242 0.93 -0.50 3.13
N TYR A 243 0.51 0.55 3.82
CA TYR A 243 -0.04 0.43 5.17
C TYR A 243 -1.51 -0.01 5.14
N VAL A 244 -1.87 -0.81 6.14
CA VAL A 244 -3.24 -0.91 6.62
C VAL A 244 -3.47 0.29 7.54
N SER A 245 -4.39 1.17 7.16
CA SER A 245 -4.58 2.47 7.81
C SER A 245 -6.04 2.70 8.19
N LEU A 246 -6.24 3.38 9.30
CA LEU A 246 -7.55 3.84 9.77
C LEU A 246 -7.55 5.37 9.71
N TYR A 247 -8.30 5.93 8.77
CA TYR A 247 -8.47 7.37 8.62
C TYR A 247 -9.66 7.86 9.44
N PHE A 248 -9.54 9.04 10.04
CA PHE A 248 -10.60 9.64 10.83
C PHE A 248 -10.53 11.17 10.79
N ASP A 249 -11.66 11.79 11.11
CA ASP A 249 -11.79 13.23 11.12
C ASP A 249 -11.28 13.81 12.45
N LEU A 250 -10.20 14.58 12.38
CA LEU A 250 -9.65 15.30 13.53
C LEU A 250 -9.26 16.72 13.09
N PRO A 251 -10.08 17.75 13.43
CA PRO A 251 -9.72 19.12 13.14
C PRO A 251 -8.43 19.54 13.87
N PRO A 252 -7.54 20.35 13.24
CA PRO A 252 -6.31 20.82 13.87
C PRO A 252 -6.56 21.48 15.24
N GLY A 253 -5.76 21.11 16.24
CA GLY A 253 -5.86 21.63 17.60
C GLY A 253 -7.06 21.11 18.42
N ARG A 254 -7.85 20.17 17.89
CA ARG A 254 -8.90 19.47 18.64
C ARG A 254 -8.37 18.17 19.24
N LYS A 255 -9.08 17.69 20.26
CA LYS A 255 -8.86 16.37 20.84
C LYS A 255 -9.75 15.33 20.18
N LEU A 256 -9.28 14.09 20.14
CA LEU A 256 -10.11 12.98 19.70
C LEU A 256 -11.31 12.77 20.63
N ASN A 257 -12.41 12.33 20.02
CA ASN A 257 -13.51 11.75 20.79
C ASN A 257 -12.95 10.59 21.65
N PRO A 258 -13.24 10.54 22.97
CA PRO A 258 -12.69 9.50 23.85
C PRO A 258 -12.96 8.07 23.38
N GLN A 259 -14.17 7.80 22.87
CA GLN A 259 -14.57 6.49 22.36
C GLN A 259 -13.78 6.10 21.10
N LEU A 260 -13.53 7.07 20.21
CA LEU A 260 -12.68 6.84 19.03
C LEU A 260 -11.23 6.59 19.45
N LYS A 261 -10.70 7.39 20.39
CA LYS A 261 -9.36 7.20 20.92
C LYS A 261 -9.18 5.82 21.55
N GLU A 262 -10.17 5.37 22.32
CA GLU A 262 -10.16 4.04 22.94
C GLU A 262 -10.20 2.91 21.90
N TRP A 263 -11.07 3.01 20.89
CA TRP A 263 -11.14 2.02 19.82
C TRP A 263 -9.84 1.96 19.01
N LEU A 264 -9.28 3.11 18.63
CA LEU A 264 -7.97 3.17 17.97
C LEU A 264 -6.86 2.59 18.86
N ALA A 265 -6.87 2.89 20.17
CA ALA A 265 -5.91 2.33 21.11
C ALA A 265 -6.02 0.81 21.20
N PHE A 266 -7.24 0.27 21.16
CA PHE A 266 -7.48 -1.17 21.09
C PHE A 266 -6.94 -1.78 19.79
N THR A 267 -7.11 -1.17 18.62
CA THR A 267 -6.51 -1.70 17.36
C THR A 267 -4.97 -1.77 17.42
N LEU A 268 -4.35 -0.93 18.25
CA LEU A 268 -2.91 -0.93 18.53
C LEU A 268 -2.51 -1.74 19.75
N SER A 269 -3.45 -2.35 20.48
CA SER A 269 -3.16 -3.20 21.63
C SER A 269 -2.61 -4.56 21.17
N SER A 270 -2.13 -5.36 22.13
CA SER A 270 -1.69 -6.73 21.88
C SER A 270 -2.81 -7.57 21.25
N GLU A 271 -4.04 -7.41 21.75
CA GLU A 271 -5.25 -8.08 21.27
C GLU A 271 -5.65 -7.60 19.88
N GLY A 272 -5.62 -6.28 19.64
CA GLY A 272 -5.88 -5.72 18.32
C GLY A 272 -4.88 -6.18 17.27
N GLN A 273 -3.59 -6.23 17.62
CA GLN A 273 -2.54 -6.73 16.73
C GLN A 273 -2.57 -8.25 16.56
N ALA A 274 -3.10 -9.02 17.52
CA ALA A 274 -3.31 -10.46 17.36
C ALA A 274 -4.32 -10.75 16.24
N ILE A 275 -5.35 -9.92 16.08
CA ILE A 275 -6.31 -10.01 14.95
C ILE A 275 -5.59 -9.77 13.61
N VAL A 276 -4.70 -8.79 13.52
CA VAL A 276 -3.88 -8.56 12.31
C VAL A 276 -2.98 -9.76 12.04
N SER A 277 -2.28 -10.24 13.08
CA SER A 277 -1.37 -11.39 12.97
C SER A 277 -2.07 -12.65 12.45
N ALA A 278 -3.33 -12.89 12.85
CA ALA A 278 -4.12 -14.02 12.37
C ALA A 278 -4.38 -13.98 10.85
N GLN A 279 -4.32 -12.80 10.23
CA GLN A 279 -4.51 -12.63 8.79
C GLN A 279 -3.22 -12.73 7.96
N THR A 280 -2.05 -12.91 8.56
CA THR A 280 -0.73 -12.94 7.88
C THR A 280 -0.64 -13.96 6.75
N HIS A 281 -1.32 -15.09 6.89
CA HIS A 281 -1.34 -16.17 5.90
C HIS A 281 -2.68 -16.31 5.17
N SER A 282 -3.60 -15.35 5.37
CA SER A 282 -4.83 -15.24 4.57
C SER A 282 -4.54 -14.72 3.16
N ALA A 283 -5.57 -14.70 2.29
CA ALA A 283 -5.47 -14.14 0.95
C ALA A 283 -5.00 -12.67 0.94
N GLU A 284 -5.46 -11.85 1.89
CA GLU A 284 -5.06 -10.44 2.03
C GLU A 284 -3.66 -10.29 2.67
N GLY A 285 -3.29 -11.22 3.57
CA GLY A 285 -1.94 -11.33 4.11
C GLY A 285 -1.49 -10.16 4.99
N TYR A 286 -2.39 -9.55 5.76
CA TYR A 286 -2.05 -8.42 6.62
C TYR A 286 -0.99 -8.77 7.66
N ILE A 287 -0.05 -7.84 7.85
CA ILE A 287 1.12 -8.04 8.71
C ILE A 287 1.04 -7.03 9.87
N PRO A 288 1.15 -7.48 11.13
CA PRO A 288 1.16 -6.57 12.27
C PRO A 288 2.41 -5.69 12.28
N LEU A 289 2.33 -4.52 12.90
CA LEU A 289 3.48 -3.65 13.08
C LEU A 289 4.52 -4.29 14.02
N GLU A 290 5.79 -3.97 13.85
CA GLU A 290 6.78 -4.25 14.90
C GLU A 290 6.63 -3.26 16.06
N THR A 291 7.18 -3.65 17.21
CA THR A 291 7.06 -2.88 18.47
C THR A 291 7.44 -1.41 18.29
N ALA A 292 8.53 -1.11 17.59
CA ALA A 292 8.97 0.27 17.39
C ALA A 292 7.95 1.12 16.60
N GLN A 293 7.37 0.57 15.53
CA GLN A 293 6.36 1.28 14.75
C GLN A 293 5.04 1.38 15.52
N LEU A 294 4.66 0.30 16.23
CA LEU A 294 3.46 0.27 17.05
C LEU A 294 3.51 1.33 18.16
N ASP A 295 4.65 1.47 18.83
CA ASP A 295 4.88 2.47 19.86
C ASP A 295 4.86 3.89 19.29
N MET A 296 5.39 4.10 18.09
CA MET A 296 5.25 5.38 17.38
C MET A 296 3.78 5.73 17.12
N GLN A 297 2.96 4.76 16.69
CA GLN A 297 1.53 5.01 16.48
C GLN A 297 0.79 5.28 17.81
N ARG A 298 1.13 4.56 18.89
CA ARG A 298 0.59 4.81 20.24
C ARG A 298 0.95 6.19 20.76
N GLN A 299 2.19 6.64 20.55
CA GLN A 299 2.64 7.98 20.91
C GLN A 299 1.89 9.06 20.13
N ARG A 300 1.69 8.88 18.81
CA ARG A 300 0.86 9.78 18.00
C ARG A 300 -0.57 9.85 18.52
N LEU A 301 -1.18 8.70 18.82
CA LEU A 301 -2.54 8.63 19.39
C LEU A 301 -2.63 9.32 20.75
N ALA A 302 -1.59 9.25 21.57
CA ALA A 302 -1.57 9.88 22.89
C ALA A 302 -1.60 11.42 22.81
N GLN A 303 -1.11 12.02 21.72
CA GLN A 303 -1.06 13.47 21.49
C GLN A 303 -2.41 14.08 21.08
N TRP A 304 -3.34 13.26 20.58
CA TRP A 304 -4.69 13.67 20.18
C TRP A 304 -5.72 13.43 21.29
#